data_AF-A0A9W6ZP48-F1
#
_entry.id   AF-A0A9W6ZP48-F1
#
_cell.length_a   1.000
_cell.length_b   1.000
_cell.length_c   1.000
_cell.angle_alpha   90.00
_cell.angle_beta   90.00
_cell.angle_gamma   90.00
#
_symmetry.space_group_name_H-M   'P 1'
#
loop_
_entity.id
_entity.type
_entity.pdbx_description
1 polymer ?
#
loop_
_entity_poly.entity_id
_entity_poly.type
_entity_poly.pdbx_seq_one_letter_code
_entity_poly.pdbx_strand_id
1 'polypeptide(L)'
;MSTTRVAHAFQVSCRIFGNNPNPTNLRSGAKILQRKMKGEMLARYYPEPIEPYIRKQFPGYMTDVEERRQKKLETMRRRGKGPPPKGQGKRATKGKKK
;
A
#
# COMPACT_ATOMS: atom_id res chain seq x y z
N MET A 1 -29.57 41.89 24.49
CA MET A 1 -28.89 40.73 25.11
C MET A 1 -27.49 41.15 25.52
N SER A 2 -27.06 40.88 26.76
CA SER A 2 -25.69 41.23 27.22
C SER A 2 -24.64 40.33 26.57
N THR A 3 -23.55 40.93 26.08
CA THR A 3 -22.43 40.23 25.41
C THR A 3 -21.77 39.17 26.28
N THR A 4 -21.67 39.42 27.59
CA THR A 4 -21.09 38.48 28.56
C THR A 4 -21.93 37.21 28.70
N ARG A 5 -23.25 37.36 28.72
CA ARG A 5 -24.19 36.23 28.87
C ARG A 5 -24.14 35.32 27.63
N VAL A 6 -24.02 35.91 26.45
CA VAL A 6 -23.85 35.18 25.18
C VAL A 6 -22.51 34.46 25.14
N ALA A 7 -21.42 35.12 25.54
CA ALA A 7 -20.09 34.49 25.61
C ALA A 7 -20.06 33.30 26.58
N HIS A 8 -20.72 33.43 27.74
CA HIS A 8 -20.84 32.35 28.71
C HIS A 8 -21.65 31.17 28.16
N ALA A 9 -22.79 31.43 27.53
CA ALA A 9 -23.59 30.38 26.87
C ALA A 9 -22.80 29.64 25.78
N PHE A 10 -22.01 30.38 24.98
CA PHE A 10 -21.12 29.80 23.97
C PHE A 10 -20.05 28.90 24.60
N GLN A 11 -19.39 29.35 25.67
CA GLN A 11 -18.39 28.54 26.38
C GLN A 11 -18.99 27.25 26.96
N VAL A 12 -20.18 27.32 27.57
CA VAL A 12 -20.90 26.15 28.08
C VAL A 12 -21.24 25.18 26.94
N SER A 13 -21.75 25.69 25.82
CA SER A 13 -22.05 24.88 24.63
C SER A 13 -20.80 24.17 24.09
N CYS A 14 -19.68 24.89 23.95
CA CYS A 14 -18.41 24.29 23.52
C CYS A 14 -17.98 23.16 24.46
N ARG A 15 -18.14 23.34 25.78
CA ARG A 15 -17.82 22.31 26.78
C ARG A 15 -18.73 21.08 26.68
N ILE A 16 -20.02 21.27 26.43
CA ILE A 16 -20.98 20.16 26.24
C ILE A 16 -20.64 19.33 25.00
N PHE A 17 -20.27 19.98 23.90
CA PHE A 17 -20.04 19.31 22.61
C PHE A 17 -18.57 18.99 22.31
N GLY A 18 -17.66 19.20 23.28
CA GLY A 18 -16.23 18.94 23.08
C GLY A 18 -15.55 19.84 22.06
N ASN A 19 -16.11 21.02 21.79
CA ASN A 19 -15.51 22.03 20.92
C ASN A 19 -14.53 22.91 21.71
N ASN A 20 -13.47 23.38 21.06
CA ASN A 20 -12.51 24.30 21.67
C ASN A 20 -12.89 25.77 21.38
N PRO A 21 -13.25 26.61 22.37
CA PRO A 21 -13.59 28.00 22.15
C PRO A 21 -12.36 28.85 21.77
N ASN A 22 -12.46 29.70 20.75
CA ASN A 22 -11.39 30.60 20.30
C ASN A 22 -11.83 32.08 20.32
N PRO A 23 -11.93 32.71 21.51
CA PRO A 23 -12.44 34.08 21.64
C PRO A 23 -11.51 35.15 21.04
N THR A 24 -10.21 34.87 20.94
CA THR A 24 -9.17 35.79 20.45
C THR A 24 -8.84 35.60 18.97
N ASN A 25 -9.49 34.66 18.28
CA ASN A 25 -9.26 34.33 16.88
C ASN A 25 -7.78 33.98 16.56
N LEU A 26 -7.09 33.35 17.52
CA LEU A 26 -5.70 32.90 17.35
C LEU A 26 -5.62 31.70 16.40
N ARG A 27 -4.51 31.60 15.66
CA ARG A 27 -4.22 30.45 14.78
C ARG A 27 -3.73 29.26 15.61
N SER A 28 -4.66 28.47 16.15
CA SER A 28 -4.37 27.32 17.04
C SER A 28 -3.93 26.04 16.33
N GLY A 29 -3.95 25.98 15.00
CA GLY A 29 -3.62 24.76 14.24
C GLY A 29 -4.70 23.67 14.26
N ALA A 30 -5.86 23.91 14.90
CA ALA A 30 -6.97 22.95 14.98
C ALA A 30 -7.42 22.42 13.60
N LYS A 31 -7.35 23.26 12.56
CA LYS A 31 -7.63 22.87 11.17
C LYS A 31 -6.77 21.70 10.69
N ILE A 32 -5.50 21.64 11.11
CA ILE A 32 -4.56 20.58 10.69
C ILE A 32 -4.85 19.29 11.47
N LEU A 33 -5.08 19.40 12.78
CA LEU A 33 -5.38 18.27 13.66
C LEU A 33 -6.74 17.62 13.36
N GLN A 34 -7.72 18.41 12.93
CA GLN A 34 -9.04 17.91 12.51
C GLN A 34 -9.04 17.20 11.16
N ARG A 35 -7.96 17.28 10.37
CA ARG A 35 -7.89 16.57 9.09
C ARG A 35 -7.88 15.07 9.35
N LYS A 36 -8.77 14.34 8.69
CA LYS A 36 -8.73 12.88 8.70
C LYS A 36 -7.39 12.40 8.12
N MET A 37 -6.77 11.46 8.82
CA MET A 37 -5.54 10.81 8.35
C MET A 37 -5.83 10.01 7.08
N LYS A 38 -5.04 10.26 6.02
CA LYS A 38 -5.17 9.58 4.73
C LYS A 38 -4.09 8.53 4.47
N GLY A 39 -3.15 8.36 5.41
CA GLY A 39 -1.96 7.53 5.23
C GLY A 39 -2.30 6.07 4.88
N GLU A 40 -3.23 5.45 5.60
CA GLU A 40 -3.65 4.07 5.35
C GLU A 40 -4.32 3.89 3.97
N MET A 41 -5.15 4.85 3.58
CA MET A 41 -5.80 4.85 2.25
C MET A 41 -4.77 4.97 1.13
N LEU A 42 -3.73 5.78 1.33
CA LEU A 42 -2.63 5.93 0.36
C LEU A 42 -1.72 4.71 0.33
N ALA A 43 -1.46 4.08 1.48
CA ALA A 43 -0.66 2.87 1.56
C ALA A 43 -1.33 1.69 0.83
N ARG A 44 -2.67 1.60 0.90
CA ARG A 44 -3.49 0.59 0.20
C ARG A 44 -3.85 0.98 -1.25
N TYR A 45 -3.04 1.80 -1.91
CA TYR A 45 -3.32 2.24 -3.27
C TYR A 45 -3.43 1.06 -4.26
N TYR A 46 -2.55 0.07 -4.14
CA TYR A 46 -2.62 -1.16 -4.92
C TYR A 46 -3.32 -2.27 -4.10
N PRO A 47 -4.28 -3.00 -4.69
CA PRO A 47 -4.92 -4.11 -4.01
C PRO A 47 -3.93 -5.24 -3.78
N GLU A 48 -4.06 -5.93 -2.65
CA GLU A 48 -3.27 -7.12 -2.38
C GLU A 48 -3.73 -8.29 -3.28
N PRO A 49 -2.78 -9.04 -3.88
CA PRO A 49 -3.11 -10.23 -4.67
C PRO A 49 -3.79 -11.30 -3.80
N ILE A 50 -4.79 -12.00 -4.36
CA ILE A 50 -5.50 -13.08 -3.66
C ILE A 50 -4.74 -14.41 -3.69
N GLU A 51 -3.82 -14.57 -4.64
CA GLU A 51 -3.08 -15.80 -4.92
C GLU A 51 -2.33 -16.37 -3.70
N PRO A 52 -1.67 -15.57 -2.85
CA PRO A 52 -1.01 -16.09 -1.64
C PRO A 52 -1.99 -16.76 -0.67
N TYR A 53 -3.20 -16.21 -0.52
CA TYR A 53 -4.23 -16.76 0.35
C TYR A 53 -4.75 -18.09 -0.19
N ILE A 54 -5.01 -18.17 -1.50
CA ILE A 54 -5.46 -19.40 -2.17
C ILE A 54 -4.39 -20.49 -2.07
N ARG A 55 -3.11 -20.16 -2.30
CA ARG A 55 -2.00 -21.13 -2.19
C ARG A 55 -1.82 -21.69 -0.79
N LYS A 56 -2.16 -20.92 0.24
CA LYS A 56 -2.14 -21.40 1.64
C LYS A 56 -3.21 -22.46 1.88
N GLN A 57 -4.38 -22.31 1.26
CA GLN A 57 -5.51 -23.23 1.42
C GLN A 57 -5.44 -24.44 0.46
N PHE A 58 -4.95 -24.23 -0.76
CA PHE A 58 -4.81 -25.25 -1.80
C PHE A 58 -3.35 -25.33 -2.27
N PRO A 59 -2.53 -26.17 -1.61
CA PRO A 59 -1.15 -26.40 -2.03
C PRO A 59 -1.10 -26.90 -3.47
N GLY A 60 -0.37 -26.20 -4.34
CA GLY A 60 -0.26 -26.53 -5.77
C GLY A 60 -1.14 -25.68 -6.69
N TYR A 61 -1.95 -24.77 -6.15
CA TYR A 61 -2.66 -23.79 -6.98
C TYR A 61 -1.69 -22.94 -7.81
N MET A 62 -1.93 -22.90 -9.11
CA MET A 62 -1.25 -22.05 -10.07
C MET A 62 -2.28 -21.20 -10.82
N THR A 63 -1.89 -19.99 -11.23
CA THR A 63 -2.72 -19.20 -12.15
C THR A 63 -2.51 -19.67 -13.59
N ASP A 64 -3.50 -19.47 -14.46
CA ASP A 64 -3.40 -19.79 -15.90
C ASP A 64 -2.14 -19.20 -16.56
N VAL A 65 -1.73 -18.01 -16.12
CA VAL A 65 -0.53 -17.32 -16.60
C VAL A 65 0.73 -18.08 -16.19
N GLU A 66 0.78 -18.56 -14.94
CA GLU A 66 1.91 -19.32 -14.42
C GLU A 66 2.03 -20.69 -15.09
N GLU A 67 0.91 -21.41 -15.27
CA GLU A 67 0.89 -22.69 -15.97
C GLU A 67 1.35 -22.55 -17.42
N ARG A 68 0.82 -21.55 -18.14
CA ARG A 68 1.24 -21.26 -19.52
C ARG A 68 2.72 -20.92 -19.59
N ARG A 69 3.23 -20.16 -18.61
CA ARG A 69 4.66 -19.82 -18.51
C ARG A 69 5.51 -21.07 -18.29
N GLN A 70 5.10 -21.99 -17.42
CA GLN A 70 5.81 -23.25 -17.18
C GLN A 70 5.83 -24.15 -18.42
N LYS A 71 4.67 -24.36 -19.07
CA LYS A 71 4.56 -25.15 -20.29
C LYS A 71 5.41 -24.59 -21.44
N LYS A 72 5.45 -23.25 -21.58
CA LYS A 72 6.33 -22.57 -22.54
C LYS A 72 7.80 -22.85 -22.25
N LEU A 73 8.21 -22.71 -20.99
CA LEU A 73 9.59 -22.98 -20.55
C LEU A 73 10.00 -24.43 -20.82
N GLU A 74 9.13 -25.38 -20.52
CA GLU A 74 9.36 -26.79 -20.78
C GLU A 74 9.55 -27.06 -22.28
N THR A 75 8.66 -26.53 -23.12
CA THR A 75 8.75 -26.66 -24.59
C THR A 75 10.06 -26.06 -25.13
N MET A 76 10.50 -24.91 -24.59
CA MET A 76 11.76 -24.29 -24.99
C MET A 76 12.97 -25.12 -24.56
N ARG A 77 12.96 -25.69 -23.35
CA ARG A 77 14.02 -26.57 -22.85
C ARG A 77 14.13 -27.85 -23.68
N ARG A 78 13.01 -28.48 -24.03
CA ARG A 78 12.98 -29.65 -24.93
C ARG A 78 13.66 -29.38 -26.28
N ARG A 79 13.54 -28.15 -26.79
CA ARG A 79 14.17 -27.71 -28.05
C ARG A 79 15.63 -27.23 -27.89
N GLY A 80 16.20 -27.27 -26.69
CA GLY A 80 17.52 -26.69 -26.41
C GLY A 80 17.57 -25.15 -26.48
N LYS A 81 16.42 -24.49 -26.57
CA LYS A 81 16.28 -23.02 -26.66
C LYS A 81 15.89 -22.38 -25.32
N GLY A 82 16.02 -23.13 -24.22
CA GLY A 82 15.78 -22.61 -22.88
C GLY A 82 16.83 -21.58 -22.46
N PRO A 83 16.51 -20.69 -21.50
CA PRO A 83 17.51 -19.80 -20.93
C PRO A 83 18.64 -20.61 -20.27
N PRO A 84 19.91 -20.20 -20.43
CA PRO A 84 21.03 -20.89 -19.79
C PRO A 84 20.98 -20.71 -18.25
N PRO A 85 21.68 -21.56 -17.49
CA PRO A 85 21.84 -21.38 -16.05
C PRO A 85 22.44 -20.01 -15.71
N LYS A 86 22.04 -19.44 -14.58
CA LYS A 86 22.59 -18.16 -14.09
C LYS A 86 24.11 -18.25 -13.97
N GLY A 87 24.82 -17.25 -14.51
CA GLY A 87 26.29 -17.24 -14.53
C GLY A 87 26.94 -18.14 -15.57
N GLN A 88 26.18 -18.88 -16.38
CA GLN A 88 26.69 -19.75 -17.46
C GLN A 88 26.24 -19.27 -18.85
N GLY A 89 25.95 -17.97 -18.97
CA GLY A 89 25.64 -17.37 -20.27
C GLY A 89 26.84 -17.39 -21.20
N LYS A 90 26.62 -17.22 -22.50
CA LYS A 90 27.67 -17.26 -23.55
C LYS A 90 28.88 -16.35 -23.27
N ARG A 91 28.69 -15.25 -22.54
CA ARG A 91 29.76 -14.31 -22.17
C ARG A 91 30.53 -14.72 -20.90
N ALA A 92 29.94 -15.53 -20.02
CA ALA A 92 30.58 -15.96 -18.77
C ALA A 92 31.75 -16.94 -19.01
N THR A 93 31.72 -17.67 -20.11
CA THR A 93 32.82 -18.56 -20.53
C THR A 93 33.95 -17.80 -21.25
N LYS A 94 33.71 -16.57 -21.71
CA LYS A 94 34.69 -15.79 -22.50
C LYS A 94 35.88 -15.30 -21.68
N GLY A 95 35.72 -15.13 -20.35
CA GLY A 95 36.79 -14.74 -19.42
C GLY A 95 37.50 -15.90 -18.71
N LYS A 96 37.06 -17.15 -18.92
CA LYS A 96 37.67 -18.37 -18.34
C LYS A 96 38.63 -19.09 -19.29
N LYS A 97 38.79 -18.59 -20.51
CA LYS A 97 39.83 -19.09 -21.43
C LYS A 97 41.17 -18.52 -20.98
N LYS A 98 42.04 -19.40 -20.48
CA LYS A 98 43.49 -19.20 -20.46
C LYS A 98 44.02 -19.46 -21.86
#